data_AF-A0A0K6IY15-F1
#
_entry.id   AF-A0A0K6IY15-F1
#
_cell.length_a   1.000
_cell.length_b   1.000
_cell.length_c   1.000
_cell.angle_alpha   90.00
_cell.angle_beta   90.00
_cell.angle_gamma   90.00
#
_symmetry.space_group_name_H-M   'P 1'
#
loop_
_entity.id
_entity.type
_entity.pdbx_description
1 polymer ?
#
loop_
_entity_poly.entity_id
_entity_poly.type
_entity_poly.pdbx_seq_one_letter_code
_entity_poly.pdbx_strand_id
1 'polypeptide(L)'
;MALNTEHLRTTLRALEAAVERFRHAESVGNELEREILRMAIVKGFELSQEVCFKLLKRRLKEYGHTARQIESLLFKDVLRLAARHGLLTLEETERWFAYRDNRNDTAHDYGEAFVAETLALIPDFLRDARALESRLTTEPGEDRTP
;
A
#
# COMPACT_ATOMS: atom_id res chain seq x y z
N MET A 1 -18.68 -8.83 4.42
CA MET A 1 -19.21 -7.54 4.92
C MET A 1 -18.39 -6.41 4.32
N ALA A 2 -18.98 -5.25 3.97
CA ALA A 2 -18.19 -4.10 3.54
C ALA A 2 -17.17 -3.69 4.64
N LEU A 3 -15.90 -3.53 4.29
CA LEU A 3 -14.87 -3.14 5.25
C LEU A 3 -14.82 -1.61 5.38
N ASN A 4 -14.59 -1.11 6.59
CA ASN A 4 -14.29 0.31 6.78
C ASN A 4 -12.87 0.62 6.24
N THR A 5 -12.81 1.39 5.16
CA THR A 5 -11.59 1.81 4.48
C THR A 5 -11.25 3.29 4.70
N GLU A 6 -11.94 4.00 5.59
CA GLU A 6 -11.74 5.43 5.84
C GLU A 6 -10.29 5.77 6.19
N HIS A 7 -9.67 4.99 7.07
CA HIS A 7 -8.27 5.20 7.42
C HIS A 7 -7.34 5.08 6.19
N LEU A 8 -7.57 4.10 5.31
CA LEU A 8 -6.82 3.95 4.07
C LEU A 8 -7.00 5.16 3.15
N ARG A 9 -8.24 5.64 2.98
CA ARG A 9 -8.50 6.84 2.14
C ARG A 9 -7.78 8.06 2.69
N THR A 10 -7.78 8.26 4.00
CA THR A 10 -7.06 9.36 4.65
C THR A 10 -5.56 9.25 4.46
N THR A 11 -4.96 8.07 4.64
CA THR A 11 -3.51 7.90 4.46
C THR A 11 -3.08 8.07 3.01
N LEU A 12 -3.86 7.57 2.05
CA LEU A 12 -3.58 7.75 0.61
C LEU A 12 -3.67 9.22 0.19
N ARG A 13 -4.67 9.97 0.68
CA ARG A 13 -4.79 11.41 0.43
C ARG A 13 -3.60 12.18 0.99
N ALA A 14 -3.19 11.87 2.22
CA ALA A 14 -2.03 12.51 2.84
C ALA A 14 -0.73 12.22 2.07
N LEU A 15 -0.54 10.98 1.60
CA LEU A 15 0.62 10.60 0.79
C LEU A 15 0.64 11.34 -0.55
N GLU A 16 -0.48 11.39 -1.26
CA GLU A 16 -0.59 12.12 -2.53
C GLU A 16 -0.28 13.61 -2.35
N ALA A 17 -0.86 14.25 -1.33
CA ALA A 17 -0.61 15.65 -1.02
C ALA A 17 0.88 15.91 -0.67
N ALA A 18 1.52 14.99 0.07
CA ALA A 18 2.94 15.11 0.39
C ALA A 18 3.83 15.06 -0.87
N VAL A 19 3.50 14.20 -1.84
CA VAL A 19 4.23 14.11 -3.12
C VAL A 19 4.02 15.37 -3.97
N GLU A 20 2.80 15.88 -4.05
CA GLU A 20 2.52 17.14 -4.75
C GLU A 20 3.29 18.30 -4.13
N ARG A 21 3.27 18.40 -2.80
CA ARG A 21 3.99 19.45 -2.08
C ARG A 21 5.51 19.33 -2.23
N PHE A 22 6.03 18.10 -2.31
CA PHE A 22 7.45 17.85 -2.53
C PHE A 22 7.89 18.36 -3.90
N ARG A 23 7.13 18.05 -4.95
CA ARG A 23 7.38 18.54 -6.32
C ARG A 23 7.34 20.06 -6.39
N HIS A 24 6.39 20.69 -5.69
CA HIS A 24 6.35 22.14 -5.57
C HIS A 24 7.59 22.71 -4.86
N ALA A 25 7.95 22.15 -3.70
CA ALA A 25 9.14 22.56 -2.94
C ALA A 25 10.43 22.43 -3.78
N GLU A 26 10.53 21.40 -4.60
CA GLU A 26 11.61 21.22 -5.58
C GLU A 26 11.61 22.32 -6.64
N SER A 27 10.45 22.67 -7.22
CA SER A 27 10.36 23.71 -8.25
C SER A 27 10.77 25.12 -7.77
N VAL A 28 10.61 25.40 -6.47
CA VAL A 28 10.95 26.70 -5.86
C VAL A 28 12.28 26.67 -5.10
N GLY A 29 13.01 25.55 -5.12
CA GLY A 29 14.31 25.41 -4.45
C GLY A 29 14.26 25.41 -2.92
N ASN A 30 13.14 25.01 -2.31
CA ASN A 30 13.00 24.98 -0.84
C ASN A 30 13.54 23.66 -0.26
N GLU A 31 14.84 23.64 0.06
CA GLU A 31 15.55 22.43 0.51
C GLU A 31 15.06 21.87 1.86
N LEU A 32 14.82 22.73 2.85
CA LEU A 32 14.31 22.31 4.16
C LEU A 32 12.94 21.62 4.04
N GLU A 33 12.05 22.20 3.23
CA GLU A 33 10.73 21.61 3.01
C GLU A 33 10.82 20.30 2.23
N ARG A 34 11.72 20.19 1.24
CA ARG A 34 11.98 18.91 0.55
C ARG A 34 12.40 17.83 1.54
N GLU A 35 13.33 18.13 2.44
CA GLU A 35 13.82 17.15 3.42
C GLU A 35 12.72 16.67 4.37
N ILE A 36 11.91 17.59 4.88
CA ILE A 36 10.73 17.25 5.71
C ILE A 36 9.76 16.35 4.94
N LEU A 37 9.48 16.70 3.68
CA LEU A 37 8.53 15.96 2.85
C LEU A 37 9.06 14.59 2.43
N ARG A 38 10.37 14.41 2.24
CA ARG A 38 10.99 13.09 1.99
C ARG A 38 10.62 12.10 3.10
N MET A 39 10.86 12.49 4.36
CA MET A 39 10.51 11.66 5.51
C MET A 39 9.01 11.38 5.59
N ALA A 40 8.18 12.40 5.33
CA ALA A 40 6.72 12.27 5.35
C ALA A 40 6.21 11.30 4.27
N ILE A 41 6.77 11.37 3.06
CA ILE A 41 6.43 10.49 1.93
C ILE A 41 6.77 9.05 2.26
N VAL A 42 8.00 8.79 2.72
CA VAL A 42 8.45 7.44 3.09
C VAL A 42 7.55 6.87 4.17
N LYS A 43 7.26 7.65 5.21
CA LYS A 43 6.41 7.18 6.30
C LYS A 43 4.96 6.96 5.84
N GLY A 44 4.43 7.84 5.00
CA GLY A 44 3.09 7.74 4.43
C GLY A 44 2.94 6.52 3.52
N PHE A 45 3.97 6.18 2.75
CA PHE A 45 4.04 4.98 1.91
C PHE A 45 4.02 3.72 2.76
N GLU A 46 4.88 3.63 3.79
CA GLU A 46 4.88 2.49 4.72
C GLU A 46 3.54 2.30 5.43
N LEU A 47 2.99 3.39 5.97
CA LEU A 47 1.73 3.35 6.70
C LEU A 47 0.60 2.88 5.79
N SER A 48 0.52 3.41 4.57
CA SER A 48 -0.52 3.02 3.61
C SER A 48 -0.42 1.54 3.24
N GLN A 49 0.80 0.99 3.07
CA GLN A 49 1.00 -0.45 2.86
C GLN A 49 0.52 -1.28 4.06
N GLU A 50 0.81 -0.86 5.29
CA GLU A 50 0.39 -1.55 6.51
C GLU A 50 -1.15 -1.59 6.63
N VAL A 51 -1.82 -0.48 6.31
CA VAL A 51 -3.28 -0.39 6.33
C VAL A 51 -3.88 -1.32 5.27
N CYS A 52 -3.37 -1.30 4.04
CA CYS A 52 -3.80 -2.23 2.98
C CYS A 52 -3.65 -3.69 3.42
N PHE A 53 -2.52 -4.04 4.02
CA PHE A 53 -2.24 -5.38 4.51
C PHE A 53 -3.20 -5.83 5.62
N LYS A 54 -3.51 -4.96 6.59
CA LYS A 54 -4.50 -5.23 7.64
C LYS A 54 -5.89 -5.46 7.06
N LEU A 55 -6.30 -4.66 6.07
CA LEU A 55 -7.59 -4.83 5.42
C LEU A 55 -7.66 -6.12 4.58
N LEU A 56 -6.58 -6.47 3.87
CA LEU A 56 -6.46 -7.75 3.16
C LEU A 56 -6.61 -8.93 4.12
N LYS A 57 -5.87 -8.94 5.23
CA LYS A 57 -6.02 -9.98 6.27
C LYS A 57 -7.46 -10.07 6.77
N ARG A 58 -8.11 -8.94 7.03
CA ARG A 58 -9.51 -8.91 7.47
C ARG A 58 -10.44 -9.50 6.42
N ARG A 59 -10.27 -9.14 5.15
CA ARG A 59 -11.08 -9.68 4.06
C ARG A 59 -10.86 -11.19 3.87
N LEU A 60 -9.62 -11.65 3.98
CA LEU A 60 -9.27 -13.06 3.84
C LEU A 60 -9.88 -13.96 4.92
N LYS A 61 -10.18 -13.44 6.11
CA LYS A 61 -10.93 -14.18 7.15
C LYS A 61 -12.36 -14.52 6.70
N GLU A 62 -12.93 -13.77 5.76
CA GLU A 62 -14.27 -14.06 5.20
C GLU A 62 -14.26 -15.27 4.23
N TYR A 63 -13.08 -15.71 3.76
CA TYR A 63 -12.92 -16.87 2.87
C TYR A 63 -12.68 -18.19 3.64
N GLY A 64 -13.18 -18.30 4.87
CA GLY A 64 -13.10 -19.52 5.68
C GLY A 64 -11.75 -19.78 6.38
N HIS A 65 -10.82 -18.82 6.34
CA HIS A 65 -9.54 -18.94 7.06
C HIS A 65 -9.71 -18.61 8.54
N THR A 66 -9.13 -19.42 9.42
CA THR A 66 -9.13 -19.11 10.86
C THR A 66 -8.30 -17.85 11.15
N ALA A 67 -8.66 -17.14 12.21
CA ALA A 67 -7.89 -15.97 12.65
C ALA A 67 -6.42 -16.32 12.88
N ARG A 68 -6.13 -17.48 13.48
CA ARG A 68 -4.75 -17.95 13.73
C ARG A 68 -3.96 -18.15 12.44
N GLN A 69 -4.55 -18.76 11.41
CA GLN A 69 -3.90 -18.94 10.12
C GLN A 69 -3.53 -17.59 9.51
N ILE A 70 -4.51 -16.68 9.39
CA ILE A 70 -4.29 -15.36 8.78
C ILE A 70 -3.25 -14.53 9.54
N GLU A 71 -3.27 -14.53 10.87
CA GLU A 71 -2.31 -13.72 11.64
C GLU A 71 -0.88 -14.24 11.55
N SER A 72 -0.69 -15.55 11.35
CA SER A 72 0.65 -16.15 11.17
C SER A 72 1.30 -15.86 9.81
N LEU A 73 0.53 -15.37 8.82
CA LEU A 73 1.05 -15.11 7.47
C LEU A 73 1.94 -13.86 7.44
N LEU A 74 3.08 -14.02 6.76
CA LEU A 74 3.97 -12.91 6.39
C LEU A 74 3.37 -12.08 5.26
N PHE A 75 3.97 -10.91 5.02
CA PHE A 75 3.45 -9.93 4.05
C PHE A 75 3.20 -10.54 2.67
N LYS A 76 4.24 -11.16 2.09
CA LYS A 76 4.17 -11.77 0.77
C LYS A 76 3.18 -12.95 0.69
N ASP A 77 2.97 -13.67 1.79
CA ASP A 77 2.06 -14.82 1.82
C ASP A 77 0.58 -14.39 1.84
N VAL A 78 0.27 -13.28 2.51
CA VAL A 78 -1.08 -12.67 2.41
C VAL A 78 -1.37 -12.21 1.00
N LEU A 79 -0.40 -11.58 0.31
CA LEU A 79 -0.59 -11.15 -1.08
C LEU A 79 -0.84 -12.34 -2.02
N ARG A 80 -0.06 -13.42 -1.88
CA ARG A 80 -0.30 -14.67 -2.63
C ARG A 80 -1.66 -15.27 -2.32
N LEU A 81 -2.08 -15.25 -1.07
CA LEU A 81 -3.39 -15.74 -0.67
C LEU A 81 -4.51 -14.85 -1.23
N ALA A 82 -4.34 -13.54 -1.21
CA ALA A 82 -5.26 -12.58 -1.82
C ALA A 82 -5.41 -12.81 -3.34
N ALA A 83 -4.30 -13.11 -4.03
CA ALA A 83 -4.33 -13.45 -5.44
C ALA A 83 -5.11 -14.74 -5.73
N ARG A 84 -4.93 -15.78 -4.91
CA ARG A 84 -5.68 -17.05 -5.02
C ARG A 84 -7.19 -16.88 -4.88
N HIS A 85 -7.63 -15.89 -4.10
CA HIS A 85 -9.06 -15.55 -3.92
C HIS A 85 -9.53 -14.47 -4.91
N GLY A 86 -8.72 -14.09 -5.89
CA GLY A 86 -9.05 -13.10 -6.90
C GLY A 86 -9.22 -11.67 -6.37
N LEU A 87 -8.70 -11.38 -5.17
CA LEU A 87 -8.65 -10.02 -4.61
C LEU A 87 -7.55 -9.18 -5.28
N LEU A 88 -6.50 -9.83 -5.78
CA LEU A 88 -5.40 -9.26 -6.55
C LEU A 88 -5.19 -10.09 -7.81
N THR A 89 -4.81 -9.44 -8.90
CA THR A 89 -4.25 -10.10 -10.08
C THR A 89 -2.80 -10.55 -9.81
N LEU A 90 -2.23 -11.38 -10.69
CA LEU A 90 -0.82 -11.78 -10.58
C LEU A 90 0.10 -10.56 -10.77
N GLU A 91 -0.22 -9.72 -11.75
CA GLU A 91 0.52 -8.50 -12.06
C GLU A 91 0.46 -7.49 -10.91
N GLU A 92 -0.70 -7.33 -10.26
CA GLU A 92 -0.78 -6.53 -9.03
C GLU A 92 0.07 -7.12 -7.92
N THR A 93 0.03 -8.45 -7.74
CA THR A 93 0.78 -9.12 -6.68
C THR A 93 2.30 -8.90 -6.83
N GLU A 94 2.81 -8.95 -8.06
CA GLU A 94 4.22 -8.64 -8.35
C GLU A 94 4.56 -7.18 -8.02
N ARG A 95 3.70 -6.22 -8.40
CA ARG A 95 3.89 -4.82 -8.02
C ARG A 95 3.86 -4.62 -6.50
N TRP A 96 2.95 -5.30 -5.79
CA TRP A 96 2.89 -5.28 -4.32
C TRP A 96 4.14 -5.89 -3.66
N PHE A 97 4.81 -6.85 -4.30
CA PHE A 97 6.11 -7.31 -3.84
C PHE A 97 7.16 -6.23 -3.99
N ALA A 98 7.22 -5.53 -5.13
CA ALA A 98 8.15 -4.43 -5.34
C ALA A 98 7.97 -3.31 -4.31
N TYR A 99 6.72 -2.91 -4.03
CA TYR A 99 6.43 -1.90 -2.99
C TYR A 99 6.92 -2.34 -1.60
N ARG A 100 6.80 -3.64 -1.30
CA ARG A 100 7.22 -4.19 -0.01
C ARG A 100 8.73 -4.34 0.10
N ASP A 101 9.40 -4.71 -0.98
CA ASP A 101 10.84 -4.91 -1.00
C ASP A 101 11.57 -3.58 -0.85
N ASN A 102 11.06 -2.52 -1.50
CA ASN A 102 11.54 -1.16 -1.28
C ASN A 102 11.54 -0.78 0.22
N ARG A 103 10.51 -1.17 1.00
CA ARG A 103 10.47 -0.96 2.48
C ARG A 103 11.65 -1.56 3.25
N ASN A 104 12.26 -2.64 2.77
CA ASN A 104 13.38 -3.25 3.49
C ASN A 104 14.69 -2.47 3.22
N ASP A 105 14.76 -1.79 2.08
CA ASP A 105 15.89 -0.97 1.67
C ASP A 105 15.79 0.46 2.27
N THR A 106 14.56 0.97 2.44
CA THR A 106 14.26 2.31 3.01
C THR A 106 14.74 2.52 4.44
N ALA A 107 14.85 1.46 5.24
CA ALA A 107 15.20 1.56 6.66
C ALA A 107 16.68 1.85 6.92
N HIS A 108 17.55 1.58 5.94
CA HIS A 108 19.00 1.63 6.10
C HIS A 108 19.67 2.82 5.41
N ASP A 109 19.00 3.48 4.44
CA ASP A 109 19.61 4.55 3.65
C ASP A 109 18.62 5.71 3.45
N TYR A 110 18.60 6.68 4.38
CA TYR A 110 17.75 7.88 4.29
C TYR A 110 18.28 8.93 3.28
N GLY A 111 19.16 8.53 2.34
CA GLY A 111 19.80 9.42 1.37
C GLY A 111 18.93 9.83 0.18
N GLU A 112 19.48 10.63 -0.73
CA GLU A 112 18.76 11.16 -1.91
C GLU A 112 18.38 10.09 -2.93
N ALA A 113 19.22 9.06 -3.10
CA ALA A 113 18.96 7.95 -4.02
C ALA A 113 17.70 7.16 -3.63
N PHE A 114 17.46 7.04 -2.34
CA PHE A 114 16.38 6.25 -1.76
C PHE A 114 14.99 6.88 -2.01
N VAL A 115 14.88 8.21 -1.93
CA VAL A 115 13.63 8.92 -2.23
C VAL A 115 13.29 8.80 -3.72
N ALA A 116 14.27 8.84 -4.61
CA ALA A 116 14.02 8.75 -6.05
C ALA A 116 13.34 7.42 -6.42
N GLU A 117 13.82 6.30 -5.87
CA GLU A 117 13.21 4.98 -6.07
C GLU A 117 11.80 4.89 -5.49
N THR A 118 11.61 5.38 -4.26
CA THR A 118 10.28 5.39 -3.62
C THR A 118 9.31 6.26 -4.40
N LEU A 119 9.72 7.47 -4.80
CA LEU A 119 8.90 8.40 -5.58
C LEU A 119 8.48 7.81 -6.92
N ALA A 120 9.34 7.01 -7.56
CA ALA A 120 9.01 6.32 -8.81
C ALA A 120 7.90 5.28 -8.63
N LEU A 121 7.81 4.62 -7.47
CA LEU A 121 6.80 3.61 -7.17
C LEU A 121 5.44 4.19 -6.75
N ILE A 122 5.41 5.41 -6.19
CA ILE A 122 4.18 5.97 -5.60
C ILE A 122 3.01 6.09 -6.59
N PRO A 123 3.17 6.55 -7.84
CA PRO A 123 2.03 6.66 -8.76
C PRO A 123 1.30 5.33 -8.98
N ASP A 124 2.06 4.26 -9.21
CA ASP A 124 1.49 2.92 -9.38
C ASP A 124 0.91 2.38 -8.07
N PHE A 125 1.57 2.62 -6.94
CA PHE A 125 1.06 2.25 -5.63
C PHE A 125 -0.27 2.94 -5.30
N LEU A 126 -0.40 4.25 -5.53
CA LEU A 126 -1.64 5.00 -5.27
C LEU A 126 -2.79 4.43 -6.11
N ARG A 127 -2.54 4.09 -7.38
CA ARG A 127 -3.52 3.43 -8.25
C ARG A 127 -3.93 2.06 -7.69
N ASP A 128 -2.95 1.21 -7.38
CA ASP A 128 -3.21 -0.16 -6.92
C ASP A 128 -3.90 -0.17 -5.54
N ALA A 129 -3.52 0.72 -4.63
CA ALA A 129 -4.13 0.86 -3.31
C ALA A 129 -5.58 1.35 -3.40
N ARG A 130 -5.89 2.28 -4.33
CA ARG A 130 -7.26 2.72 -4.61
C ARG A 130 -8.10 1.61 -5.24
N ALA A 131 -7.54 0.85 -6.18
CA ALA A 131 -8.22 -0.30 -6.77
C ALA A 131 -8.53 -1.37 -5.71
N LEU A 132 -7.57 -1.65 -4.82
CA LEU A 132 -7.77 -2.54 -3.68
C LEU A 132 -8.86 -2.00 -2.74
N GLU A 133 -8.85 -0.72 -2.40
CA GLU A 133 -9.86 -0.07 -1.58
C GLU A 133 -11.29 -0.26 -2.15
N SER A 134 -11.45 -0.06 -3.45
CA SER A 134 -12.73 -0.28 -4.15
C SER A 134 -13.20 -1.74 -4.07
N ARG A 135 -12.28 -2.71 -4.20
CA ARG A 135 -12.61 -4.15 -4.04
C ARG A 135 -12.99 -4.51 -2.60
N LEU A 136 -12.36 -3.86 -1.63
CA LEU A 136 -12.57 -4.13 -0.19
C LEU A 136 -13.79 -3.43 0.41
N THR A 137 -14.37 -2.46 -0.30
CA THR A 137 -15.65 -1.85 0.07
C THR A 137 -16.84 -2.60 -0.52
N THR A 138 -16.64 -3.30 -1.63
CA THR A 138 -17.66 -4.16 -2.26
C THR A 138 -17.81 -5.47 -1.48
N GLU A 139 -19.02 -6.00 -1.32
CA GLU A 139 -19.24 -7.31 -0.69
C GLU A 139 -18.57 -8.43 -1.50
N PRO A 140 -18.10 -9.53 -0.87
CA PRO A 140 -17.62 -10.68 -1.62
C PRO A 140 -18.79 -11.20 -2.47
N GLY A 141 -18.75 -11.00 -3.78
CA GLY A 141 -19.82 -11.45 -4.67
C GLY A 141 -20.03 -12.96 -4.54
N GLU A 142 -21.30 -13.37 -4.41
CA GLU A 142 -21.83 -14.73 -4.30
C GLU A 142 -21.41 -15.70 -5.44
N ASP A 143 -20.62 -15.26 -6.42
CA ASP A 143 -20.50 -15.92 -7.72
C ASP A 143 -19.07 -16.38 -8.04
N ARG A 144 -18.30 -16.80 -7.03
CA ARG A 144 -16.95 -17.32 -7.22
C ARG A 144 -16.72 -18.62 -6.45
N THR A 145 -17.43 -19.65 -6.89
CA THR A 145 -17.06 -21.04 -6.65
C THR A 145 -16.89 -21.70 -8.01
N PRO A 146 -15.73 -22.28 -8.37
CA PRO A 146 -15.70 -23.29 -9.41
C PRO A 146 -16.39 -24.58 -8.93
#